data_AF-A0A251NFH9-F1
#
_entry.id   AF-A0A251NFH9-F1
#
_cell.length_a   1.000
_cell.length_b   1.000
_cell.length_c   1.000
_cell.angle_alpha   90.00
_cell.angle_beta   90.00
_cell.angle_gamma   90.00
#
_symmetry.space_group_name_H-M   'P 1'
#
loop_
_entity.id
_entity.type
_entity.pdbx_description
1 polymer ?
#
loop_
_entity_poly.entity_id
_entity_poly.type
_entity_poly.pdbx_seq_one_letter_code
_entity_poly.pdbx_strand_id
1 'polypeptide(L)'
;MESGSAKLQFKSWLSQFRNGSNPWMARYVYGFMFLIANLLAWAVRDYGGNVLTEMERLKGCHGVKDCLGAQGVLRVSLACFMFYFTMFLSTAGASKLKEPRDSWQSGWWSAKIVLWVTFIIIPFLLPAAIIQLYGEIAHFGAGVFLLIQLISIISFITWLNDCCQSSKSERCQIHIMLLATTAYVLCLTGIILMYIWYAPEPSCLLNIFFITWTLVLLQLMTSVSLHPKVNAGILTPGLMGLYIVFICWFAIRSEPSGESCNKKAEASNKTDWLTIISFVIAVLAMVIATFSTGIDSKCFQERRDRIRG
;
A
#
# COMPACT_ATOMS: atom_id res chain seq x y z
N MET A 1 41.96 7.29 -0.67
CA MET A 1 41.35 7.96 0.51
C MET A 1 39.83 7.69 0.64
N GLU A 2 39.11 7.30 -0.43
CA GLU A 2 37.66 7.00 -0.39
C GLU A 2 37.22 5.78 0.45
N SER A 3 38.03 4.71 0.52
CA SER A 3 37.65 3.48 1.25
C SER A 3 37.57 3.66 2.77
N GLY A 4 38.30 4.63 3.34
CA GLY A 4 38.31 4.91 4.78
C GLY A 4 37.06 5.65 5.26
N SER A 5 36.56 6.59 4.47
CA SER A 5 35.36 7.39 4.79
C SER A 5 34.09 6.52 4.80
N ALA A 6 33.94 5.62 3.81
CA ALA A 6 32.81 4.69 3.75
C ALA A 6 32.79 3.70 4.92
N LYS A 7 33.95 3.19 5.36
CA LYS A 7 34.06 2.31 6.54
C LYS A 7 33.75 3.03 7.85
N LEU A 8 34.14 4.29 7.99
CA LEU A 8 33.82 5.13 9.16
C LEU A 8 32.33 5.48 9.22
N GLN A 9 31.73 5.86 8.08
CA GLN A 9 30.29 6.06 7.93
C GLN A 9 29.50 4.79 8.28
N PHE A 10 29.93 3.63 7.78
CA PHE A 10 29.29 2.35 8.06
C PHE A 10 29.38 1.94 9.54
N LYS A 11 30.54 2.14 10.20
CA LYS A 11 30.69 1.90 11.65
C LYS A 11 29.85 2.87 12.49
N SER A 12 29.80 4.15 12.09
CA SER A 12 28.95 5.15 12.74
C SER A 12 27.48 4.77 12.61
N TRP A 13 27.04 4.39 11.42
CA TRP A 13 25.69 3.90 11.15
C TRP A 13 25.36 2.65 11.97
N LEU A 14 26.24 1.65 12.03
CA LEU A 14 26.11 0.46 12.88
C LEU A 14 26.00 0.80 14.37
N SER A 15 26.77 1.77 14.85
CA SER A 15 26.71 2.21 16.25
C SER A 15 25.41 2.94 16.58
N GLN A 16 24.90 3.74 15.64
CA GLN A 16 23.63 4.44 15.73
C GLN A 16 22.45 3.45 15.65
N PHE A 17 22.57 2.41 14.82
CA PHE A 17 21.63 1.30 14.71
C PHE A 17 21.63 0.42 15.97
N ARG A 18 22.74 0.37 16.71
CA ARG A 18 22.83 -0.43 17.95
C ARG A 18 22.37 0.34 19.20
N ASN A 19 22.70 1.64 19.32
CA ASN A 19 22.48 2.41 20.56
C ASN A 19 21.69 3.72 20.40
N GLY A 20 21.35 4.17 19.19
CA GLY A 20 20.65 5.44 18.96
C GLY A 20 19.13 5.29 18.83
N SER A 21 18.37 5.84 19.77
CA SER A 21 16.91 6.00 19.62
C SER A 21 16.65 7.17 18.66
N ASN A 22 16.22 6.88 17.43
CA ASN A 22 15.79 7.92 16.48
C ASN A 22 14.42 7.57 15.87
N PRO A 23 13.34 8.26 16.26
CA PRO A 23 11.98 7.94 15.81
C PRO A 23 11.76 8.17 14.30
N TRP A 24 12.54 9.06 13.68
CA TRP A 24 12.50 9.25 12.22
C TRP A 24 13.14 8.07 11.51
N MET A 25 14.32 7.64 11.96
CA MET A 25 14.99 6.45 11.42
C MET A 25 14.11 5.21 11.57
N ALA A 26 13.43 5.06 12.70
CA ALA A 26 12.56 3.92 12.96
C ALA A 26 11.45 3.75 11.92
N ARG A 27 10.84 4.85 11.49
CA ARG A 27 9.81 4.83 10.43
C ARG A 27 10.36 4.29 9.11
N TYR A 28 11.55 4.75 8.71
CA TYR A 28 12.19 4.28 7.47
C TYR A 28 12.58 2.81 7.56
N VAL A 29 13.10 2.36 8.71
CA VAL A 29 13.47 0.95 8.90
C VAL A 29 12.23 0.04 8.85
N TYR A 30 11.13 0.40 9.51
CA TYR A 30 9.88 -0.36 9.37
C TYR A 30 9.35 -0.34 7.93
N GLY A 31 9.35 0.81 7.26
CA GLY A 31 8.96 0.90 5.85
C GLY A 31 9.82 0.00 4.95
N PHE A 32 11.13 -0.07 5.19
CA PHE A 32 12.05 -0.95 4.48
C PHE A 32 11.80 -2.44 4.78
N MET A 33 11.55 -2.80 6.04
CA MET A 33 11.17 -4.18 6.41
C MET A 33 9.86 -4.60 5.73
N PHE A 34 8.88 -3.69 5.67
CA PHE A 34 7.62 -3.92 4.94
C PHE A 34 7.85 -4.09 3.44
N LEU A 35 8.72 -3.29 2.82
CA LEU A 35 9.11 -3.45 1.42
C LEU A 35 9.73 -4.83 1.17
N ILE A 36 10.66 -5.28 2.01
CA ILE A 36 11.26 -6.61 1.89
C ILE A 36 10.19 -7.70 2.03
N ALA A 37 9.27 -7.58 2.97
CA ALA A 37 8.17 -8.54 3.13
C ALA A 37 7.29 -8.64 1.86
N ASN A 38 7.02 -7.51 1.18
CA ASN A 38 6.30 -7.52 -0.10
C ASN A 38 7.10 -8.19 -1.23
N LEU A 39 8.41 -7.95 -1.30
CA LEU A 39 9.28 -8.62 -2.27
C LEU A 39 9.42 -10.13 -1.98
N LEU A 40 9.42 -10.53 -0.71
CA LEU A 40 9.39 -11.95 -0.32
C LEU A 40 8.05 -12.59 -0.70
N ALA A 41 6.92 -11.93 -0.44
CA ALA A 41 5.60 -12.43 -0.84
C ALA A 41 5.53 -12.61 -2.37
N TRP A 42 6.11 -11.69 -3.12
CA TRP A 42 6.25 -11.81 -4.57
C TRP A 42 7.10 -12.99 -4.99
N ALA A 43 8.30 -13.14 -4.41
CA ALA A 43 9.19 -14.25 -4.72
C ALA A 43 8.54 -15.60 -4.42
N VAL A 44 7.80 -15.70 -3.30
CA VAL A 44 7.03 -16.89 -2.93
C VAL A 44 5.90 -17.15 -3.92
N ARG A 45 5.21 -16.11 -4.41
CA ARG A 45 4.13 -16.22 -5.41
C ARG A 45 4.61 -16.78 -6.75
N ASP A 46 5.70 -16.23 -7.30
CA ASP A 46 6.16 -16.54 -8.67
C ASP A 46 7.18 -17.70 -8.71
N TYR A 47 8.04 -17.83 -7.70
CA TYR A 47 9.12 -18.83 -7.67
C TYR A 47 8.96 -19.90 -6.58
N GLY A 48 8.01 -19.73 -5.66
CA GLY A 48 7.84 -20.63 -4.52
C GLY A 48 7.24 -21.99 -4.87
N GLY A 49 6.75 -22.20 -6.10
CA GLY A 49 6.04 -23.41 -6.51
C GLY A 49 6.74 -24.71 -6.12
N ASN A 50 8.02 -24.87 -6.48
CA ASN A 50 8.78 -26.10 -6.18
C ASN A 50 9.06 -26.31 -4.68
N VAL A 51 9.19 -25.23 -3.90
CA VAL A 51 9.45 -25.30 -2.45
C VAL A 51 8.16 -25.56 -1.66
N LEU A 52 7.03 -25.03 -2.16
CA LEU A 52 5.72 -25.17 -1.55
C LEU A 52 5.07 -26.52 -1.87
N THR A 53 5.36 -27.14 -3.02
CA THR A 53 4.83 -28.47 -3.38
C THR A 53 5.39 -29.61 -2.54
N GLU A 54 6.62 -29.49 -2.07
CA GLU A 54 7.27 -30.47 -1.18
C GLU A 54 6.71 -30.45 0.25
N MET A 55 6.02 -29.38 0.64
CA MET A 55 5.41 -29.30 1.95
C MET A 55 4.06 -30.04 1.96
N GLU A 56 4.05 -31.24 2.55
CA GLU A 56 2.87 -32.11 2.72
C GLU A 56 1.66 -31.41 3.39
N ARG A 57 1.92 -30.29 4.07
CA ARG A 57 0.96 -29.43 4.77
C ARG A 57 0.15 -28.51 3.84
N LEU A 58 0.40 -28.54 2.53
CA LEU A 58 -0.34 -27.82 1.47
C LEU A 58 -1.39 -28.68 0.73
N LYS A 59 -1.70 -29.89 1.21
CA LYS A 59 -2.70 -30.83 0.63
C LYS A 59 -4.11 -30.28 0.33
N GLY A 60 -4.45 -29.05 0.75
CA GLY A 60 -5.72 -28.38 0.42
C GLY A 60 -5.78 -27.84 -1.01
N CYS A 61 -4.63 -27.49 -1.61
CA CYS A 61 -4.54 -27.14 -3.02
C CYS A 61 -4.05 -28.39 -3.77
N HIS A 62 -4.87 -28.97 -4.66
CA HIS A 62 -4.51 -30.16 -5.47
C HIS A 62 -3.42 -29.86 -6.52
N GLY A 63 -2.30 -29.23 -6.15
CA GLY A 63 -1.18 -28.92 -7.05
C GLY A 63 -1.41 -27.75 -8.02
N VAL A 64 -2.53 -27.03 -7.93
CA VAL A 64 -2.82 -25.88 -8.80
C VAL A 64 -1.91 -24.71 -8.42
N LYS A 65 -1.05 -24.28 -9.36
CA LYS A 65 0.01 -23.25 -9.15
C LYS A 65 -0.52 -21.95 -8.54
N ASP A 66 -1.69 -21.48 -8.99
CA ASP A 66 -2.29 -20.23 -8.50
C ASP A 66 -2.72 -20.33 -7.03
N CYS A 67 -3.27 -21.49 -6.63
CA CYS A 67 -3.68 -21.77 -5.25
C CYS A 67 -2.47 -21.84 -4.32
N LEU A 68 -1.39 -22.51 -4.75
CA LEU A 68 -0.11 -22.58 -4.05
C LEU A 68 0.53 -21.19 -3.85
N GLY A 69 0.55 -20.38 -4.91
CA GLY A 69 1.07 -19.01 -4.85
C GLY A 69 0.28 -18.12 -3.88
N ALA A 70 -1.05 -18.16 -3.93
CA ALA A 70 -1.92 -17.42 -3.02
C ALA A 70 -1.71 -17.83 -1.56
N GLN A 71 -1.62 -19.13 -1.28
CA GLN A 71 -1.36 -19.63 0.07
C GLN A 71 0.02 -19.21 0.59
N GLY A 72 1.04 -19.17 -0.28
CA GLY A 72 2.37 -18.68 0.05
C GLY A 72 2.38 -17.19 0.42
N VAL A 73 1.69 -16.35 -0.36
CA VAL A 73 1.53 -14.91 -0.08
C VAL A 73 0.83 -14.69 1.27
N LEU A 74 -0.23 -15.45 1.56
CA LEU A 74 -0.94 -15.36 2.84
C LEU A 74 -0.04 -15.70 4.03
N ARG A 75 0.87 -16.68 3.90
CA ARG A 75 1.84 -17.02 4.96
C ARG A 75 2.83 -15.88 5.23
N VAL A 76 3.37 -15.26 4.19
CA VAL A 76 4.27 -14.10 4.33
C VAL A 76 3.51 -12.89 4.91
N SER A 77 2.26 -12.68 4.49
CA SER A 77 1.38 -11.65 5.06
C SER A 77 1.12 -11.90 6.55
N LEU A 78 0.83 -13.14 6.96
CA LEU A 78 0.64 -13.50 8.36
C LEU A 78 1.90 -13.24 9.19
N ALA A 79 3.09 -13.57 8.67
CA ALA A 79 4.37 -13.25 9.32
C ALA A 79 4.50 -11.75 9.59
N CYS A 80 4.21 -10.95 8.56
CA CYS A 80 4.25 -9.50 8.62
C CYS A 80 3.24 -8.96 9.65
N PHE A 81 2.00 -9.45 9.62
CA PHE A 81 0.96 -9.10 10.58
C PHE A 81 1.38 -9.42 12.02
N MET A 82 1.86 -10.63 12.30
CA MET A 82 2.30 -11.04 13.64
C MET A 82 3.42 -10.13 14.19
N PHE A 83 4.40 -9.78 13.35
CA PHE A 83 5.47 -8.87 13.73
C PHE A 83 4.93 -7.47 14.08
N TYR A 84 4.18 -6.84 13.17
CA TYR A 84 3.67 -5.49 13.39
C TYR A 84 2.63 -5.43 14.52
N PHE A 85 1.82 -6.46 14.67
CA PHE A 85 0.86 -6.57 15.77
C PHE A 85 1.58 -6.73 17.12
N THR A 86 2.63 -7.53 17.19
CA THR A 86 3.49 -7.63 18.40
C THR A 86 4.14 -6.29 18.71
N MET A 87 4.66 -5.58 17.70
CA MET A 87 5.21 -4.24 17.88
C MET A 87 4.16 -3.24 18.38
N PHE A 88 2.96 -3.28 17.82
CA PHE A 88 1.83 -2.47 18.25
C PHE A 88 1.47 -2.74 19.73
N LEU A 89 1.30 -4.00 20.12
CA LEU A 89 1.00 -4.38 21.51
C LEU A 89 2.13 -3.97 22.47
N SER A 90 3.39 -4.16 22.09
CA SER A 90 4.54 -3.77 22.92
C SER A 90 4.64 -2.26 23.16
N THR A 91 4.01 -1.46 22.31
CA THR A 91 3.99 0.01 22.37
C THR A 91 2.63 0.55 22.86
N ALA A 92 1.63 -0.31 23.06
CA ALA A 92 0.29 0.10 23.47
C ALA A 92 0.31 0.74 24.87
N GLY A 93 -0.28 1.92 24.99
CA GLY A 93 -0.29 2.70 26.23
C GLY A 93 0.99 3.48 26.53
N ALA A 94 1.93 3.59 25.57
CA ALA A 94 3.04 4.52 25.69
C ALA A 94 2.52 5.96 25.60
N SER A 95 2.78 6.78 26.62
CA SER A 95 2.24 8.14 26.74
C SER A 95 3.28 9.24 26.50
N LYS A 96 4.58 8.93 26.65
CA LYS A 96 5.67 9.90 26.57
C LYS A 96 6.89 9.38 25.78
N LEU A 97 7.53 10.27 25.03
CA LEU A 97 8.77 10.08 24.25
C LEU A 97 10.03 9.74 25.09
N LYS A 98 9.89 9.44 26.38
CA LYS A 98 11.03 9.13 27.30
C LYS A 98 10.84 7.84 28.10
N GLU A 99 9.84 7.04 27.75
CA GLU A 99 9.61 5.74 28.40
C GLU A 99 10.49 4.64 27.77
N PRO A 100 10.83 3.56 28.50
CA PRO A 100 11.57 2.42 27.96
C PRO A 100 10.91 1.82 26.70
N ARG A 101 9.60 1.99 26.55
CA ARG A 101 8.82 1.59 25.37
C ARG A 101 9.18 2.39 24.11
N ASP A 102 9.53 3.68 24.23
CA ASP A 102 10.02 4.47 23.10
C ASP A 102 11.42 3.99 22.68
N SER A 103 12.28 3.66 23.64
CA SER A 103 13.60 3.06 23.35
C SER A 103 13.48 1.70 22.65
N TRP A 104 12.52 0.87 23.06
CA TRP A 104 12.16 -0.36 22.33
C TRP A 104 11.65 -0.04 20.93
N GLN A 105 10.72 0.89 20.76
CA GLN A 105 10.11 1.21 19.46
C GLN A 105 11.11 1.83 18.47
N SER A 106 12.00 2.69 18.93
CA SER A 106 12.93 3.49 18.12
C SER A 106 14.35 2.91 18.04
N GLY A 107 14.66 1.87 18.82
CA GLY A 107 15.96 1.20 18.89
C GLY A 107 15.88 -0.33 18.84
N TRP A 108 16.86 -1.00 19.48
CA TRP A 108 16.93 -2.45 19.67
C TRP A 108 16.76 -3.28 18.38
N TRP A 109 17.30 -2.77 17.28
CA TRP A 109 17.07 -3.32 15.95
C TRP A 109 17.56 -4.76 15.79
N SER A 110 18.70 -5.13 16.39
CA SER A 110 19.19 -6.51 16.33
C SER A 110 18.18 -7.52 16.88
N ALA A 111 17.54 -7.21 18.02
CA ALA A 111 16.51 -8.07 18.61
C ALA A 111 15.26 -8.14 17.71
N LYS A 112 14.85 -7.01 17.13
CA LYS A 112 13.70 -6.95 16.21
C LYS A 112 13.93 -7.70 14.92
N ILE A 113 15.14 -7.66 14.36
CA ILE A 113 15.48 -8.42 13.15
C ILE A 113 15.40 -9.92 13.43
N VAL A 114 15.93 -10.38 14.56
CA VAL A 114 15.78 -11.79 14.98
C VAL A 114 14.31 -12.17 15.16
N LEU A 115 13.53 -11.31 15.82
CA LEU A 115 12.09 -11.50 16.01
C LEU A 115 11.34 -11.57 14.66
N TRP A 116 11.68 -10.68 13.72
CA TRP A 116 11.08 -10.61 12.40
C TRP A 116 11.40 -11.85 11.56
N VAL A 117 12.66 -12.30 11.54
CA VAL A 117 13.05 -13.55 10.86
C VAL A 117 12.33 -14.74 11.47
N THR A 118 12.20 -14.78 12.80
CA THR A 118 11.45 -15.84 13.49
C THR A 118 9.99 -15.87 13.05
N PHE A 119 9.34 -14.70 12.99
CA PHE A 119 7.96 -14.59 12.51
C PHE A 119 7.79 -14.91 11.02
N ILE A 120 8.82 -14.74 10.18
CA ILE A 120 8.78 -15.21 8.78
C ILE A 120 8.69 -16.73 8.71
N ILE A 121 9.41 -17.45 9.59
CA ILE A 121 9.48 -18.91 9.55
C ILE A 121 8.20 -19.56 10.11
N ILE A 122 7.63 -19.01 11.20
CA ILE A 122 6.51 -19.62 11.94
C ILE A 122 5.30 -19.96 11.04
N PRO A 123 4.77 -19.07 10.17
CA PRO A 123 3.63 -19.36 9.31
C PRO A 123 3.84 -20.52 8.35
N PHE A 124 5.10 -20.85 8.01
CA PHE A 124 5.39 -22.01 7.18
C PHE A 124 5.20 -23.34 7.92
N LEU A 125 5.30 -23.31 9.25
CA LEU A 125 5.04 -24.46 10.12
C LEU A 125 3.55 -24.65 10.43
N LEU A 126 2.68 -23.70 10.08
CA LEU A 126 1.25 -23.77 10.37
C LEU A 126 0.45 -24.60 9.34
N PRO A 127 -0.64 -25.28 9.76
CA PRO A 127 -1.50 -26.03 8.86
C PRO A 127 -2.35 -25.10 7.98
N ALA A 128 -2.74 -25.58 6.80
CA ALA A 128 -3.49 -24.82 5.81
C ALA A 128 -4.79 -24.19 6.37
N ALA A 129 -5.50 -24.89 7.26
CA ALA A 129 -6.74 -24.41 7.87
C ALA A 129 -6.56 -23.06 8.62
N ILE A 130 -5.45 -22.88 9.34
CA ILE A 130 -5.18 -21.62 10.06
C ILE A 130 -4.88 -20.49 9.07
N ILE A 131 -4.20 -20.80 7.96
CA ILE A 131 -3.88 -19.81 6.92
C ILE A 131 -5.14 -19.36 6.18
N GLN A 132 -6.09 -20.27 5.92
CA GLN A 132 -7.38 -19.94 5.33
C GLN A 132 -8.22 -19.05 6.27
N LEU A 133 -8.30 -19.40 7.56
CA LEU A 133 -8.96 -18.56 8.56
C LEU A 133 -8.34 -17.16 8.62
N TYR A 134 -7.01 -17.07 8.58
CA TYR A 134 -6.32 -15.78 8.48
C TYR A 134 -6.67 -15.04 7.19
N GLY A 135 -6.84 -15.73 6.05
CA GLY A 135 -7.26 -15.14 4.78
C GLY A 135 -8.59 -14.38 4.90
N GLU A 136 -9.57 -14.96 5.58
CA GLU A 136 -10.87 -14.30 5.84
C GLU A 136 -10.69 -13.04 6.72
N ILE A 137 -9.88 -13.14 7.79
CA ILE A 137 -9.56 -12.00 8.65
C ILE A 137 -8.81 -10.91 7.88
N ALA A 138 -7.88 -11.31 7.01
CA ALA A 138 -7.10 -10.41 6.17
C ALA A 138 -7.97 -9.70 5.14
N HIS A 139 -9.00 -10.36 4.61
CA HIS A 139 -9.99 -9.73 3.72
C HIS A 139 -10.71 -8.58 4.43
N PHE A 140 -11.20 -8.81 5.65
CA PHE A 140 -11.78 -7.74 6.48
C PHE A 140 -10.75 -6.62 6.77
N GLY A 141 -9.53 -6.99 7.13
CA GLY A 141 -8.44 -6.05 7.39
C GLY A 141 -8.08 -5.17 6.17
N ALA A 142 -8.13 -5.73 4.96
CA ALA A 142 -7.91 -4.99 3.72
C ALA A 142 -8.99 -3.91 3.51
N GLY A 143 -10.26 -4.23 3.80
CA GLY A 143 -11.34 -3.25 3.79
C GLY A 143 -11.10 -2.08 4.76
N VAL A 144 -10.69 -2.38 6.00
CA VAL A 144 -10.32 -1.35 6.99
C VAL A 144 -9.13 -0.52 6.51
N PHE A 145 -8.12 -1.14 5.91
CA PHE A 145 -6.96 -0.45 5.35
C PHE A 145 -7.35 0.54 4.24
N LEU A 146 -8.27 0.16 3.33
CA LEU A 146 -8.78 1.06 2.30
C LEU A 146 -9.54 2.27 2.89
N LEU A 147 -10.27 2.09 4.00
CA LEU A 147 -10.92 3.21 4.69
C LEU A 147 -9.91 4.17 5.33
N ILE A 148 -8.86 3.64 5.96
CA ILE A 148 -7.78 4.47 6.53
C ILE A 148 -7.04 5.21 5.42
N GLN A 149 -6.75 4.54 4.30
CA GLN A 149 -6.11 5.14 3.13
C GLN A 149 -6.96 6.25 2.54
N LEU A 150 -8.29 6.04 2.45
CA LEU A 150 -9.23 7.07 2.02
C LEU A 150 -9.15 8.32 2.90
N ILE A 151 -9.23 8.16 4.22
CA ILE A 151 -9.15 9.29 5.16
C ILE A 151 -7.82 10.03 5.00
N SER A 152 -6.71 9.29 4.89
CA SER A 152 -5.38 9.90 4.71
C SER A 152 -5.24 10.66 3.39
N ILE A 153 -5.83 10.17 2.30
CA ILE A 153 -5.83 10.88 1.02
C ILE A 153 -6.64 12.18 1.14
N ILE A 154 -7.80 12.16 1.79
CA ILE A 154 -8.60 13.38 2.01
C ILE A 154 -7.81 14.41 2.84
N SER A 155 -7.18 13.97 3.92
CA SER A 155 -6.29 14.82 4.73
C SER A 155 -5.13 15.38 3.93
N PHE A 156 -4.50 14.57 3.10
CA PHE A 156 -3.42 15.01 2.23
C PHE A 156 -3.89 16.06 1.21
N ILE A 157 -5.06 15.86 0.59
CA ILE A 157 -5.66 16.82 -0.34
C ILE A 157 -5.96 18.14 0.37
N THR A 158 -6.57 18.10 1.56
CA THR A 158 -6.87 19.31 2.33
C THR A 158 -5.60 20.03 2.78
N TRP A 159 -4.58 19.30 3.21
CA TRP A 159 -3.26 19.85 3.53
C TRP A 159 -2.61 20.52 2.32
N LEU A 160 -2.64 19.90 1.14
CA LEU A 160 -2.12 20.49 -0.11
C LEU A 160 -2.83 21.82 -0.42
N ASN A 161 -4.16 21.83 -0.32
CA ASN A 161 -4.97 23.01 -0.59
C ASN A 161 -4.66 24.15 0.40
N ASP A 162 -4.63 23.84 1.70
CA ASP A 162 -4.35 24.81 2.78
C ASP A 162 -2.93 25.39 2.65
N CYS A 163 -1.93 24.53 2.37
CA CYS A 163 -0.53 24.95 2.23
C CYS A 163 -0.34 25.96 1.08
N CYS A 164 -0.93 25.71 -0.09
CA CYS A 164 -0.81 26.69 -1.17
C CYS A 164 -1.61 27.96 -0.92
N GLN A 165 -2.80 27.87 -0.30
CA GLN A 165 -3.59 29.06 0.02
C GLN A 165 -2.85 29.97 1.01
N SER A 166 -2.16 29.39 2.00
CA SER A 166 -1.34 30.13 2.96
C SER A 166 -0.14 30.83 2.31
N SER A 167 0.47 30.22 1.30
CA SER A 167 1.67 30.77 0.64
C SER A 167 1.42 32.06 -0.17
N LYS A 168 0.17 32.35 -0.57
CA LYS A 168 -0.23 33.43 -1.50
C LYS A 168 0.64 33.52 -2.77
N SER A 169 1.35 32.45 -3.13
CA SER A 169 2.26 32.43 -4.27
C SER A 169 1.53 31.95 -5.52
N GLU A 170 1.51 32.78 -6.57
CA GLU A 170 0.92 32.43 -7.87
C GLU A 170 1.52 31.14 -8.44
N ARG A 171 2.84 30.91 -8.22
CA ARG A 171 3.51 29.66 -8.65
C ARG A 171 2.93 28.42 -7.97
N CYS A 172 2.58 28.50 -6.69
CA CYS A 172 1.98 27.37 -5.95
C CYS A 172 0.60 27.02 -6.51
N GLN A 173 -0.21 28.04 -6.79
CA GLN A 173 -1.53 27.86 -7.39
C GLN A 173 -1.47 27.25 -8.79
N ILE A 174 -0.53 27.70 -9.62
CA ILE A 174 -0.31 27.12 -10.96
C ILE A 174 0.12 25.65 -10.85
N HIS A 175 1.05 25.31 -9.95
CA HIS A 175 1.48 23.91 -9.76
C HIS A 175 0.35 22.99 -9.26
N ILE A 176 -0.47 23.45 -8.32
CA ILE A 176 -1.62 22.66 -7.84
C ILE A 176 -2.70 22.53 -8.91
N MET A 177 -2.97 23.60 -9.66
CA MET A 177 -3.93 23.53 -10.76
C MET A 177 -3.45 22.56 -11.84
N LEU A 178 -2.17 22.61 -12.22
CA LEU A 178 -1.55 21.65 -13.13
C LEU A 178 -1.69 20.23 -12.61
N LEU A 179 -1.34 19.98 -11.34
CA LEU A 179 -1.46 18.67 -10.70
C LEU A 179 -2.90 18.16 -10.74
N ALA A 180 -3.87 19.01 -10.41
CA ALA A 180 -5.29 18.67 -10.41
C ALA A 180 -5.79 18.31 -11.82
N THR A 181 -5.43 19.12 -12.82
CA THR A 181 -5.79 18.89 -14.22
C THR A 181 -5.16 17.60 -14.75
N THR A 182 -3.86 17.38 -14.49
CA THR A 182 -3.17 16.15 -14.89
C THR A 182 -3.78 14.93 -14.21
N ALA A 183 -4.08 15.00 -12.91
CA ALA A 183 -4.74 13.92 -12.19
C ALA A 183 -6.10 13.58 -12.80
N TYR A 184 -6.92 14.58 -13.08
CA TYR A 184 -8.23 14.39 -13.69
C TYR A 184 -8.16 13.79 -15.11
N VAL A 185 -7.22 14.25 -15.94
CA VAL A 185 -6.98 13.66 -17.27
C VAL A 185 -6.57 12.20 -17.16
N LEU A 186 -5.67 11.87 -16.22
CA LEU A 186 -5.25 10.50 -15.95
C LEU A 186 -6.40 9.61 -15.49
N CYS A 187 -7.35 10.13 -14.69
CA CYS A 187 -8.57 9.39 -14.31
C CYS A 187 -9.38 8.99 -15.55
N LEU A 188 -9.65 9.95 -16.45
CA LEU A 188 -10.41 9.71 -17.67
C LEU A 188 -9.70 8.73 -18.59
N THR A 189 -8.38 8.90 -18.79
CA THR A 189 -7.56 7.96 -19.56
C THR A 189 -7.60 6.56 -18.93
N GLY A 190 -7.48 6.44 -17.61
CA GLY A 190 -7.56 5.17 -16.90
C GLY A 190 -8.91 4.46 -17.09
N ILE A 191 -10.02 5.19 -17.01
CA ILE A 191 -11.37 4.66 -17.27
C ILE A 191 -11.50 4.16 -18.71
N ILE A 192 -11.03 4.93 -19.70
CA ILE A 192 -11.06 4.53 -21.11
C ILE A 192 -10.25 3.24 -21.33
N LEU A 193 -9.04 3.17 -20.78
CA LEU A 193 -8.20 1.97 -20.87
C LEU A 193 -8.85 0.76 -20.19
N MET A 194 -9.55 0.96 -19.07
CA MET A 194 -10.27 -0.13 -18.41
C MET A 194 -11.40 -0.70 -19.28
N TYR A 195 -12.17 0.14 -19.98
CA TYR A 195 -13.17 -0.34 -20.94
C TYR A 195 -12.55 -1.16 -22.07
N ILE A 196 -11.45 -0.67 -22.66
CA ILE A 196 -10.79 -1.34 -23.79
C ILE A 196 -10.24 -2.71 -23.40
N TRP A 197 -9.67 -2.84 -22.19
CA TRP A 197 -8.96 -4.05 -21.77
C TRP A 197 -9.80 -5.06 -20.99
N TYR A 198 -10.80 -4.61 -20.23
CA TYR A 198 -11.56 -5.49 -19.32
C TYR A 198 -13.07 -5.54 -19.60
N ALA A 199 -13.58 -4.74 -20.55
CA ALA A 199 -14.98 -4.80 -20.99
C ALA A 199 -15.12 -4.77 -22.53
N PRO A 200 -14.47 -5.70 -23.26
CA PRO A 200 -14.50 -5.73 -24.72
C PRO A 200 -15.84 -6.18 -25.31
N GLU A 201 -16.61 -6.96 -24.55
CA GLU A 201 -17.88 -7.56 -24.97
C GLU A 201 -19.01 -7.18 -24.00
N PRO A 202 -20.26 -7.08 -24.47
CA PRO A 202 -21.40 -6.74 -23.62
C PRO A 202 -21.74 -7.83 -22.60
N SER A 203 -21.20 -9.04 -22.76
CA SER A 203 -21.30 -10.15 -21.79
C SER A 203 -20.59 -9.85 -20.46
N CYS A 204 -19.63 -8.92 -20.45
CA CYS A 204 -18.82 -8.55 -19.28
C CYS A 204 -19.54 -7.57 -18.33
N LEU A 205 -20.77 -7.91 -17.93
CA LEU A 205 -21.67 -7.02 -17.19
C LEU A 205 -21.09 -6.51 -15.87
N LEU A 206 -20.36 -7.36 -15.13
CA LEU A 206 -19.77 -7.00 -13.84
C LEU A 206 -18.66 -5.94 -13.99
N ASN A 207 -17.76 -6.12 -14.95
CA ASN A 207 -16.71 -5.14 -15.24
C ASN A 207 -17.30 -3.83 -15.78
N ILE A 208 -18.30 -3.91 -16.68
CA ILE A 208 -19.03 -2.73 -17.16
C ILE A 208 -19.68 -2.00 -15.99
N PHE A 209 -20.34 -2.70 -15.07
CA PHE A 209 -20.97 -2.12 -13.90
C PHE A 209 -19.97 -1.35 -13.02
N PHE A 210 -18.82 -1.95 -12.68
CA PHE A 210 -17.83 -1.26 -11.84
C PHE A 210 -17.20 -0.04 -12.54
N ILE A 211 -16.86 -0.15 -13.83
CA ILE A 211 -16.26 0.95 -14.58
C ILE A 211 -17.27 2.09 -14.77
N THR A 212 -18.51 1.79 -15.17
CA THR A 212 -19.58 2.79 -15.35
C THR A 212 -19.87 3.53 -14.06
N TRP A 213 -20.01 2.83 -12.93
CA TRP A 213 -20.29 3.47 -11.65
C TRP A 213 -19.11 4.29 -11.14
N THR A 214 -17.88 3.86 -11.40
CA THR A 214 -16.68 4.66 -11.13
C THR A 214 -16.69 5.98 -11.91
N LEU A 215 -17.05 5.95 -13.20
CA LEU A 215 -17.19 7.15 -14.02
C LEU A 215 -18.31 8.08 -13.50
N VAL A 216 -19.47 7.52 -13.15
CA VAL A 216 -20.58 8.28 -12.57
C VAL A 216 -20.17 8.98 -11.27
N LEU A 217 -19.49 8.27 -10.37
CA LEU A 217 -18.98 8.84 -9.12
C LEU A 217 -17.95 9.94 -9.38
N LEU A 218 -17.05 9.78 -10.34
CA LEU A 218 -16.08 10.81 -10.74
C LEU A 218 -16.79 12.10 -11.19
N GLN A 219 -17.83 11.98 -12.03
CA GLN A 219 -18.57 13.14 -12.53
C GLN A 219 -19.46 13.78 -11.47
N LEU A 220 -20.04 12.98 -10.59
CA LEU A 220 -20.80 13.48 -9.45
C LEU A 220 -19.90 14.30 -8.51
N MET A 221 -18.74 13.76 -8.13
CA MET A 221 -17.78 14.49 -7.29
C MET A 221 -17.30 15.78 -7.96
N THR A 222 -17.02 15.74 -9.25
CA THR A 222 -16.58 16.92 -10.01
C THR A 222 -17.68 17.99 -10.06
N SER A 223 -18.93 17.57 -10.33
CA SER A 223 -20.09 18.46 -10.39
C SER A 223 -20.37 19.13 -9.03
N VAL A 224 -20.32 18.37 -7.94
CA VAL A 224 -20.50 18.90 -6.58
C VAL A 224 -19.37 19.87 -6.22
N SER A 225 -18.13 19.54 -6.57
CA SER A 225 -16.95 20.37 -6.23
C SER A 225 -16.92 21.71 -6.99
N LEU A 226 -17.39 21.72 -8.24
CA LEU A 226 -17.51 22.92 -9.07
C LEU A 226 -18.79 23.73 -8.83
N HIS A 227 -19.72 23.21 -8.04
CA HIS A 227 -20.98 23.89 -7.79
C HIS A 227 -20.72 25.25 -7.11
N PRO A 228 -21.37 26.36 -7.54
CA PRO A 228 -21.08 27.72 -7.07
C PRO A 228 -21.29 27.95 -5.57
N LYS A 229 -22.02 27.06 -4.89
CA LYS A 229 -22.17 27.08 -3.42
C LYS A 229 -21.00 26.44 -2.67
N VAL A 230 -20.24 25.55 -3.30
CA VAL A 230 -19.12 24.82 -2.68
C VAL A 230 -17.78 25.39 -3.14
N ASN A 231 -17.60 25.62 -4.45
CA ASN A 231 -16.40 26.20 -5.05
C ASN A 231 -15.07 25.60 -4.55
N ALA A 232 -15.02 24.28 -4.38
CA ALA A 232 -13.82 23.58 -3.91
C ALA A 232 -12.80 23.32 -5.04
N GLY A 233 -13.16 23.61 -6.30
CA GLY A 233 -12.29 23.45 -7.47
C GLY A 233 -12.14 22.00 -7.92
N ILE A 234 -11.14 21.72 -8.75
CA ILE A 234 -10.94 20.38 -9.36
C ILE A 234 -9.89 19.51 -8.66
N LEU A 235 -9.19 20.03 -7.66
CA LEU A 235 -8.12 19.31 -6.96
C LEU A 235 -8.63 18.05 -6.25
N THR A 236 -9.69 18.22 -5.45
CA THR A 236 -10.32 17.13 -4.71
C THR A 236 -10.86 16.03 -5.65
N PRO A 237 -11.72 16.32 -6.65
CA PRO A 237 -12.20 15.28 -7.55
C PRO A 237 -11.09 14.67 -8.43
N GLY A 238 -10.02 15.42 -8.75
CA GLY A 238 -8.87 14.90 -9.48
C GLY A 238 -8.08 13.85 -8.68
N LEU A 239 -7.60 14.19 -7.50
CA LEU A 239 -6.78 13.30 -6.67
C LEU A 239 -7.59 12.15 -6.05
N MET A 240 -8.81 12.43 -5.59
CA MET A 240 -9.72 11.40 -5.09
C MET A 240 -10.18 10.48 -6.25
N GLY A 241 -10.43 11.05 -7.42
CA GLY A 241 -10.75 10.30 -8.63
C GLY A 241 -9.66 9.29 -8.98
N LEU A 242 -8.38 9.68 -8.90
CA LEU A 242 -7.25 8.78 -9.16
C LEU A 242 -7.28 7.57 -8.23
N TYR A 243 -7.58 7.79 -6.94
CA TYR A 243 -7.69 6.73 -5.96
C TYR A 243 -8.82 5.74 -6.27
N ILE A 244 -10.02 6.24 -6.59
CA ILE A 244 -11.17 5.37 -6.92
C ILE A 244 -10.89 4.60 -8.22
N VAL A 245 -10.39 5.27 -9.25
CA VAL A 245 -10.03 4.63 -10.53
C VAL A 245 -8.96 3.55 -10.31
N PHE A 246 -7.98 3.82 -9.46
CA PHE A 246 -6.95 2.84 -9.08
C PHE A 246 -7.54 1.63 -8.36
N ILE A 247 -8.42 1.81 -7.36
CA ILE A 247 -9.07 0.68 -6.68
C ILE A 247 -9.93 -0.13 -7.65
N CYS A 248 -10.70 0.53 -8.49
CA CYS A 248 -11.53 -0.12 -9.50
C CYS A 248 -10.67 -0.99 -10.44
N TRP A 249 -9.54 -0.44 -10.90
CA TRP A 249 -8.59 -1.18 -11.72
C TRP A 249 -8.04 -2.41 -10.99
N PHE A 250 -7.70 -2.30 -9.71
CA PHE A 250 -7.24 -3.42 -8.88
C PHE A 250 -8.32 -4.49 -8.68
N ALA A 251 -9.57 -4.07 -8.44
CA ALA A 251 -10.69 -4.99 -8.26
C ALA A 251 -10.94 -5.83 -9.51
N ILE A 252 -11.01 -5.19 -10.69
CA ILE A 252 -11.22 -5.86 -11.97
C ILE A 252 -10.05 -6.78 -12.32
N ARG A 253 -8.81 -6.35 -12.03
CA ARG A 253 -7.61 -7.18 -12.22
C ARG A 253 -7.56 -8.44 -11.35
N SER A 254 -8.37 -8.50 -10.30
CA SER A 254 -8.45 -9.65 -9.39
C SER A 254 -9.39 -10.74 -9.89
N GLU A 255 -10.14 -10.48 -10.98
CA GLU A 255 -10.93 -11.49 -11.69
C GLU A 255 -10.00 -12.58 -12.27
N PRO A 256 -10.27 -13.87 -12.00
CA PRO A 256 -9.40 -14.96 -12.42
C PRO A 256 -9.28 -15.06 -13.94
N SER A 257 -8.08 -15.33 -14.44
CA SER A 257 -7.79 -15.54 -15.86
C SER A 257 -8.43 -16.83 -16.36
N GLY A 258 -9.59 -16.70 -17.02
CA GLY A 258 -10.39 -17.81 -17.54
C GLY A 258 -11.78 -17.39 -18.02
N GLU A 259 -12.29 -16.24 -17.55
CA GLU A 259 -13.48 -15.60 -18.11
C GLU A 259 -13.11 -14.67 -19.29
N SER A 260 -13.90 -14.69 -20.36
CA SER A 260 -13.64 -14.06 -21.68
C SER A 260 -13.48 -12.53 -21.66
N CYS A 261 -13.50 -11.91 -20.49
CA CYS A 261 -13.57 -10.46 -20.30
C CYS A 261 -12.20 -9.78 -20.14
N ASN A 262 -11.13 -10.54 -19.88
CA ASN A 262 -9.80 -9.98 -19.63
C ASN A 262 -8.82 -10.19 -20.80
N LYS A 263 -8.86 -9.31 -21.81
CA LYS A 263 -7.94 -9.35 -22.97
C LYS A 263 -6.48 -9.15 -22.58
N LYS A 264 -6.21 -8.47 -21.46
CA LYS A 264 -4.84 -8.25 -20.98
C LYS A 264 -4.20 -9.54 -20.46
N ALA A 265 -4.99 -10.46 -19.90
CA ALA A 265 -4.50 -11.79 -19.51
C ALA A 265 -4.07 -12.60 -20.74
N GLU A 266 -4.82 -12.53 -21.85
CA GLU A 266 -4.51 -13.22 -23.10
C GLU A 266 -3.29 -12.62 -23.83
N ALA A 267 -3.13 -11.29 -23.82
CA ALA A 267 -1.99 -10.60 -24.43
C ALA A 267 -0.67 -10.72 -23.63
N SER A 268 -0.73 -11.23 -22.39
CA SER A 268 0.42 -11.28 -21.47
C SER A 268 1.49 -12.30 -21.85
N ASN A 269 1.28 -13.14 -22.87
CA ASN A 269 2.34 -14.03 -23.40
C ASN A 269 3.44 -13.29 -24.18
N LYS A 270 3.38 -11.95 -24.34
CA LYS A 270 4.35 -11.19 -25.16
C LYS A 270 5.17 -10.10 -24.48
N THR A 271 5.03 -9.81 -23.18
CA THR A 271 5.90 -8.82 -22.50
C THR A 271 6.06 -9.04 -20.99
N ASP A 272 6.85 -10.06 -20.60
CA ASP A 272 7.23 -10.35 -19.20
C ASP A 272 7.88 -9.15 -18.47
N TRP A 273 8.55 -8.24 -19.20
CA TRP A 273 9.18 -7.07 -18.60
C TRP A 273 8.16 -6.01 -18.14
N LEU A 274 7.05 -5.85 -18.87
CA LEU A 274 6.01 -4.85 -18.54
C LEU A 274 5.19 -5.28 -17.31
N THR A 275 4.97 -6.58 -17.15
CA THR A 275 4.31 -7.12 -15.96
C THR A 275 5.18 -6.90 -14.71
N ILE A 276 6.49 -7.16 -14.81
CA ILE A 276 7.46 -6.89 -13.73
C ILE A 276 7.48 -5.40 -13.38
N ILE A 277 7.59 -4.49 -14.36
CA ILE A 277 7.55 -3.04 -14.09
C ILE A 277 6.25 -2.64 -13.40
N SER A 278 5.10 -3.10 -13.91
CA SER A 278 3.80 -2.75 -13.32
C SER A 278 3.66 -3.24 -11.89
N PHE A 279 4.25 -4.40 -11.58
CA PHE A 279 4.29 -4.96 -10.24
C PHE A 279 5.18 -4.14 -9.30
N VAL A 280 6.38 -3.76 -9.74
CA VAL A 280 7.30 -2.92 -8.95
C VAL A 280 6.63 -1.58 -8.62
N ILE A 281 5.98 -0.95 -9.60
CA ILE A 281 5.23 0.29 -9.38
C ILE A 281 4.11 0.06 -8.35
N ALA A 282 3.36 -1.04 -8.44
CA ALA A 282 2.31 -1.36 -7.47
C ALA A 282 2.87 -1.55 -6.05
N VAL A 283 3.98 -2.29 -5.88
CA VAL A 283 4.62 -2.48 -4.56
C VAL A 283 5.10 -1.16 -3.99
N LEU A 284 5.76 -0.32 -4.79
CA LEU A 284 6.23 0.99 -4.35
C LEU A 284 5.04 1.89 -3.97
N ALA A 285 3.98 1.91 -4.78
CA ALA A 285 2.77 2.69 -4.49
C ALA A 285 2.13 2.24 -3.17
N MET A 286 2.05 0.93 -2.92
CA MET A 286 1.52 0.38 -1.66
C MET A 286 2.39 0.80 -0.47
N VAL A 287 3.71 0.67 -0.57
CA VAL A 287 4.64 1.07 0.51
C VAL A 287 4.55 2.57 0.78
N ILE A 288 4.51 3.40 -0.27
CA ILE A 288 4.36 4.86 -0.14
C ILE A 288 3.01 5.20 0.50
N ALA A 289 1.92 4.54 0.10
CA ALA A 289 0.61 4.75 0.69
C ALA A 289 0.60 4.39 2.19
N THR A 290 1.16 3.24 2.57
CA THR A 290 1.29 2.81 3.97
C THR A 290 2.20 3.74 4.78
N PHE A 291 3.26 4.27 4.17
CA PHE A 291 4.17 5.20 4.84
C PHE A 291 3.54 6.59 5.04
N SER A 292 2.84 7.09 4.02
CA SER A 292 2.14 8.38 4.06
C SER A 292 1.02 8.40 5.10
N THR A 293 0.21 7.33 5.19
CA THR A 293 -0.81 7.21 6.25
C THR A 293 -0.21 7.25 7.65
N GLY A 294 0.97 6.64 7.83
CA GLY A 294 1.72 6.70 9.08
C GLY A 294 2.25 8.11 9.43
N ILE A 295 2.56 8.95 8.44
CA ILE A 295 3.03 10.33 8.65
C ILE A 295 1.87 11.27 8.94
N ASP A 296 0.77 11.16 8.19
CA ASP A 296 -0.39 12.05 8.28
C ASP A 296 -1.06 12.04 9.66
N SER A 297 -0.99 10.90 10.37
CA SER A 297 -1.46 10.78 11.77
C SER A 297 -0.86 11.82 12.73
N LYS A 298 0.37 12.30 12.49
CA LYS A 298 0.99 13.37 13.30
C LYS A 298 0.44 14.76 12.96
N CYS A 299 0.05 15.00 11.72
CA CYS A 299 -0.58 16.26 11.32
C CYS A 299 -1.94 16.44 12.00
N PHE A 300 -2.69 15.34 12.20
CA PHE A 300 -3.92 15.34 13.01
C PHE A 300 -3.67 15.66 14.49
N GLN A 301 -2.54 15.19 15.05
CA GLN A 301 -2.19 15.39 16.45
C GLN A 301 -1.73 16.83 16.70
N GLU A 302 -0.87 17.38 15.84
CA GLU A 302 -0.46 18.79 15.90
C GLU A 302 -1.62 19.77 15.62
N ARG A 303 -2.55 19.44 14.72
CA ARG A 303 -3.75 20.26 14.48
C ARG A 303 -4.70 20.22 15.68
N ARG A 304 -4.85 19.07 16.35
CA ARG A 304 -5.66 18.95 17.58
C ARG A 304 -5.06 19.75 18.75
N ASP A 305 -3.75 19.73 18.90
CA ASP A 305 -3.06 20.46 19.98
C ASP A 305 -3.14 21.98 19.78
N ARG A 306 -3.14 22.45 18.53
CA ARG A 306 -3.30 23.87 18.19
C ARG A 306 -4.72 24.43 18.36
N ILE A 307 -5.73 23.56 18.42
CA ILE A 307 -7.14 23.95 18.64
C ILE A 307 -7.47 23.97 20.15
N ARG A 308 -6.65 23.32 20.99
CA ARG A 308 -6.84 23.23 22.45
C ARG A 308 -5.94 24.17 23.26
N GLY A 309 -5.02 24.89 22.62
CA GLY A 309 -4.20 25.94 23.23
C GLY A 309 -4.64 27.30 22.74
#